data_AF-A0A151B8G1-F1
#
_entry.id   AF-A0A151B8G1-F1
#
_cell.length_a   1.000
_cell.length_b   1.000
_cell.length_c   1.000
_cell.angle_alpha   90.00
_cell.angle_beta   90.00
_cell.angle_gamma   90.00
#
_symmetry.space_group_name_H-M   'P 1'
#
loop_
_entity.id
_entity.type
_entity.pdbx_description
1 polymer ?
#
loop_
_entity_poly.entity_id
_entity_poly.type
_entity_poly.pdbx_seq_one_letter_code
_entity_poly.pdbx_strand_id
1 'polypeptide(L)'
;MEVFEYGGYAGQLLRVDLTKGEIRKEPLSKELCTLYIGGRGRDAKILYDELPPDADPLSPDNVLCISTGPVTGLLGVTTGRLNVAARSPLTGIYG
;
A
#
# COMPACT_ATOMS: atom_id res chain seq x y z
N MET A 1 21.16 9.28 -6.09
CA MET A 1 20.07 8.43 -5.57
C MET A 1 20.00 7.23 -6.48
N GLU A 2 20.08 6.01 -5.96
CA GLU A 2 19.80 4.83 -6.78
C GLU A 2 18.37 4.95 -7.29
N VAL A 3 18.22 4.95 -8.60
CA VAL A 3 16.93 4.98 -9.26
C VAL A 3 16.42 3.55 -9.23
N PHE A 4 15.23 3.35 -8.67
CA PHE A 4 14.57 2.05 -8.73
C PHE A 4 14.38 1.67 -10.20
N GLU A 5 14.66 0.41 -10.54
CA GLU A 5 14.72 -0.06 -11.94
C GLU A 5 13.45 0.26 -12.73
N TYR A 6 12.28 0.19 -12.09
CA TYR A 6 11.02 0.58 -12.70
C TYR A 6 10.76 2.08 -12.52
N GLY A 7 10.62 2.79 -13.65
CA GLY A 7 10.19 4.19 -13.67
C GLY A 7 8.80 4.40 -13.06
N GLY A 8 8.56 5.60 -12.54
CA GLY A 8 7.28 5.97 -11.90
C GLY A 8 7.15 5.57 -10.43
N TYR A 9 8.04 4.72 -9.92
CA TYR A 9 8.06 4.33 -8.51
C TYR A 9 9.09 5.10 -7.71
N ALA A 10 8.75 5.46 -6.47
CA ALA A 10 9.73 5.94 -5.49
C ALA A 10 10.70 4.84 -5.02
N GLY A 11 10.40 3.57 -5.32
CA GLY A 11 11.25 2.42 -4.97
C GLY A 11 11.23 2.03 -3.50
N GLN A 12 10.33 2.60 -2.70
CA GLN A 12 10.31 2.42 -1.24
C GLN A 12 8.88 2.24 -0.73
N LEU A 13 8.74 1.40 0.30
CA LEU A 13 7.54 1.21 1.08
C LEU A 13 7.83 1.64 2.53
N LEU A 14 6.94 2.44 3.12
CA LEU A 14 7.03 2.78 4.54
C LEU A 14 6.10 1.86 5.33
N ARG A 15 6.66 1.17 6.32
CA ARG A 15 5.93 0.42 7.33
C ARG A 15 5.91 1.23 8.61
N VAL A 16 4.72 1.46 9.15
CA VAL A 16 4.52 2.24 10.37
C VAL A 16 3.74 1.40 11.36
N ASP A 17 4.34 1.11 12.52
CA ASP A 17 3.68 0.46 13.64
C ASP A 17 3.31 1.54 14.66
N LEU A 18 2.01 1.87 14.74
CA LEU A 18 1.52 2.91 15.64
C LEU A 18 1.48 2.48 17.11
N THR A 19 1.43 1.16 17.36
CA THR A 19 1.46 0.60 18.71
C THR A 19 2.85 0.72 19.32
N LYS A 20 3.89 0.49 18.53
CA LYS A 20 5.30 0.62 18.95
C LYS A 20 5.91 2.00 18.69
N GLY A 21 5.28 2.81 17.85
CA GLY A 21 5.84 4.09 17.40
C GLY A 21 7.05 3.91 16.47
N GLU A 22 7.11 2.81 15.71
CA GLU A 22 8.23 2.48 14.84
C GLU A 22 7.94 2.81 13.38
N ILE A 23 8.96 3.28 12.66
CA ILE A 23 8.91 3.51 11.21
C ILE A 23 10.07 2.77 10.56
N ARG A 24 9.75 1.95 9.55
CA ARG A 24 10.74 1.24 8.75
C ARG A 24 10.55 1.56 7.28
N LYS A 25 11.67 1.72 6.59
CA LYS A 25 11.70 1.95 5.15
C LYS A 25 12.23 0.69 4.48
N GLU A 26 11.39 0.08 3.67
CA GLU A 26 11.71 -1.16 2.97
C GLU A 26 11.89 -0.86 1.47
N PRO A 27 12.85 -1.51 0.78
CA PRO A 27 12.90 -1.48 -0.67
C PRO A 27 11.60 -2.03 -1.26
N LEU A 28 11.08 -1.37 -2.28
CA LEU A 28 9.87 -1.85 -2.95
C LEU A 28 10.17 -3.15 -3.70
N SER A 29 9.35 -4.18 -3.47
CA SER A 29 9.49 -5.45 -4.18
C SER A 29 9.23 -5.28 -5.67
N LYS A 30 10.09 -5.88 -6.51
CA LYS A 30 9.90 -5.93 -7.96
C LYS A 30 8.65 -6.72 -8.32
N GLU A 31 8.37 -7.80 -7.59
CA GLU A 31 7.18 -8.64 -7.80
C GLU A 31 5.89 -7.86 -7.53
N LEU A 32 5.87 -7.04 -6.48
CA LEU A 32 4.73 -6.16 -6.20
C LEU A 32 4.48 -5.17 -7.34
N CYS A 33 5.54 -4.67 -7.98
CA CYS A 33 5.41 -3.76 -9.12
C CYS A 33 4.90 -4.48 -10.37
N THR A 34 5.44 -5.67 -10.68
CA THR A 34 5.11 -6.37 -11.93
C THR A 34 3.75 -7.06 -11.88
N LEU A 35 3.38 -7.65 -10.74
CA LEU A 35 2.13 -8.41 -10.62
C LEU A 35 0.96 -7.54 -10.16
N TYR A 36 1.21 -6.49 -9.39
CA TYR A 36 0.15 -5.72 -8.72
C TYR A 36 0.20 -4.22 -9.01
N ILE A 37 1.17 -3.76 -9.81
CA ILE A 37 1.35 -2.38 -10.27
C ILE A 37 1.57 -1.42 -9.10
N GLY A 38 0.51 -1.01 -8.41
CA GLY A 38 0.52 0.00 -7.36
C GLY A 38 -0.91 0.38 -6.96
N GLY A 39 -1.05 1.37 -6.09
CA GLY A 39 -2.36 1.77 -5.58
C GLY A 39 -3.14 0.56 -5.04
N ARG A 40 -4.39 0.44 -5.49
CA ARG A 40 -5.34 -0.61 -5.11
C ARG A 40 -4.80 -2.04 -5.25
N GLY A 41 -4.05 -2.34 -6.31
CA GLY A 41 -3.56 -3.70 -6.57
C GLY A 41 -2.55 -4.14 -5.51
N ARG A 42 -1.60 -3.26 -5.18
CA ARG A 42 -0.60 -3.50 -4.14
C ARG A 42 -1.25 -3.58 -2.76
N ASP A 43 -2.17 -2.67 -2.46
CA ASP A 43 -2.86 -2.65 -1.17
C ASP A 43 -3.66 -3.94 -0.95
N ALA A 44 -4.35 -4.44 -1.97
CA ALA A 44 -5.04 -5.72 -1.92
C ALA A 44 -4.10 -6.90 -1.64
N LYS A 45 -2.90 -6.92 -2.25
CA LYS A 45 -1.90 -7.98 -1.98
C LYS A 45 -1.37 -7.93 -0.56
N ILE A 46 -1.04 -6.73 -0.07
CA ILE A 46 -0.56 -6.53 1.31
C ILE A 46 -1.63 -7.00 2.30
N LEU A 47 -2.88 -6.56 2.14
CA LEU A 47 -3.97 -7.00 3.00
C LEU A 47 -4.20 -8.51 2.92
N TYR A 48 -4.12 -9.10 1.73
CA TYR A 48 -4.28 -10.55 1.58
C TYR A 48 -3.21 -11.35 2.33
N ASP A 49 -1.97 -10.88 2.34
CA ASP A 49 -0.85 -11.57 2.98
C ASP A 49 -0.77 -11.34 4.48
N GLU A 50 -1.12 -10.13 4.94
CA GLU A 50 -0.76 -9.66 6.28
C GLU A 50 -1.96 -9.51 7.22
N LEU A 51 -3.17 -9.33 6.69
CA LEU A 51 -4.36 -9.15 7.53
C LEU A 51 -4.86 -10.51 8.02
N PRO A 52 -5.00 -10.72 9.34
CA PRO A 52 -5.64 -11.92 9.86
C PRO A 52 -7.07 -12.08 9.31
N PRO A 53 -7.48 -13.28 8.84
CA PRO A 53 -8.81 -13.50 8.26
C PRO A 53 -9.98 -13.13 9.17
N ASP A 54 -9.76 -13.12 10.49
CA ASP A 54 -10.71 -12.83 11.55
C ASP A 54 -10.44 -11.50 12.28
N ALA A 55 -9.50 -10.68 11.78
CA ALA A 55 -9.23 -9.36 12.35
C ALA A 55 -10.49 -8.49 12.39
N ASP A 56 -10.81 -7.96 13.57
CA ASP A 56 -11.83 -6.92 13.74
C ASP A 56 -11.38 -5.65 12.99
N PRO A 57 -12.21 -5.11 12.07
CA PRO A 57 -11.88 -3.90 11.31
C PRO A 57 -11.45 -2.68 12.14
N LEU A 58 -11.82 -2.60 13.41
CA LEU A 58 -11.46 -1.48 14.30
C LEU A 58 -10.36 -1.83 15.30
N SER A 59 -9.79 -3.03 15.22
CA SER A 59 -8.70 -3.47 16.08
C SER A 59 -7.32 -3.01 15.57
N PRO A 60 -6.29 -3.01 16.43
CA PRO A 60 -4.91 -2.77 16.02
C PRO A 60 -4.34 -3.76 15.00
N ASP A 61 -4.99 -4.92 14.82
CA ASP A 61 -4.57 -5.94 13.86
C ASP A 61 -5.01 -5.61 12.43
N ASN A 62 -5.90 -4.63 12.23
CA ASN A 62 -6.25 -4.16 10.90
C ASN A 62 -5.11 -3.31 10.31
N VAL A 63 -4.83 -3.51 9.03
CA VAL A 63 -3.77 -2.79 8.31
C VAL A 63 -4.39 -1.71 7.44
N LEU A 64 -3.94 -0.47 7.61
CA LEU A 64 -4.32 0.66 6.76
C LEU A 64 -3.25 0.91 5.70
N CYS A 65 -3.59 0.65 4.44
CA CYS A 65 -2.73 0.97 3.30
C CYS A 65 -3.06 2.36 2.76
N ILE A 66 -2.03 3.19 2.56
CA ILE A 66 -2.13 4.47 1.86
C ILE A 66 -1.09 4.45 0.75
N SER A 67 -1.54 4.46 -0.50
CA SER A 67 -0.62 4.18 -1.58
C SER A 67 -0.97 4.82 -2.92
N THR A 68 0.07 5.07 -3.72
CA THR A 68 -0.01 5.70 -5.04
C THR A 68 0.28 4.70 -6.16
N GLY A 69 -0.17 5.01 -7.38
CA GLY A 69 0.21 4.28 -8.59
C GLY A 69 1.50 4.84 -9.20
N PRO A 70 2.14 4.11 -10.15
CA PRO A 70 3.37 4.56 -10.80
C PRO A 70 3.22 5.82 -11.66
N VAL A 71 1.99 6.17 -12.05
CA VAL A 71 1.71 7.41 -12.79
C VAL A 71 1.42 8.60 -11.89
N THR A 72 1.30 8.39 -10.58
CA THR A 72 0.95 9.45 -9.64
C THR A 72 2.07 10.50 -9.56
N GLY A 73 1.73 11.77 -9.73
CA GLY A 73 2.69 12.88 -9.65
C GLY A 73 3.40 13.24 -10.97
N LEU A 74 3.13 12.51 -12.06
CA LEU A 74 3.58 12.90 -13.40
C LEU A 74 2.73 14.07 -13.95
N LEU A 75 3.25 14.82 -14.92
CA LEU A 75 2.57 15.96 -15.59
C LEU A 75 1.47 15.54 -16.59
N GLY A 76 0.77 14.44 -16.31
CA GLY A 76 -0.34 13.95 -17.13
C GLY A 76 -1.69 14.47 -16.66
N VAL A 77 -2.72 14.24 -17.48
CA VAL A 77 -4.12 14.48 -17.09
C VAL A 77 -4.52 13.42 -16.06
N THR A 78 -5.21 13.82 -14.99
CA THR A 78 -5.76 12.95 -13.91
C THR A 78 -4.77 12.05 -13.17
N THR A 79 -3.48 12.38 -13.15
CA THR A 79 -2.39 11.65 -12.43
C THR A 79 -2.29 11.97 -10.92
N GLY A 80 -3.31 12.57 -10.30
CA GLY A 80 -3.30 13.00 -8.90
C GLY A 80 -3.97 12.05 -7.91
N ARG A 81 -4.15 10.76 -8.27
CA ARG A 81 -4.93 9.82 -7.47
C ARG A 81 -4.11 9.17 -6.35
N LEU A 82 -4.81 8.94 -5.24
CA LEU A 82 -4.38 8.21 -4.04
C LEU A 82 -5.38 7.09 -3.77
N ASN A 83 -4.90 5.93 -3.34
CA ASN A 83 -5.74 4.85 -2.82
C ASN A 83 -5.53 4.74 -1.29
N VAL A 84 -6.62 4.47 -0.59
CA VAL A 84 -6.64 4.10 0.82
C VAL A 84 -7.44 2.81 0.92
N ALA A 85 -6.94 1.82 1.65
CA ALA A 85 -7.63 0.54 1.79
C ALA A 85 -7.34 -0.11 3.15
N ALA A 86 -8.35 -0.79 3.68
CA ALA A 86 -8.25 -1.65 4.86
C ALA A 86 -9.36 -2.71 4.82
N ARG A 87 -9.52 -3.48 5.89
CA ARG A 87 -10.81 -4.13 6.15
C ARG A 87 -11.83 -3.06 6.54
N SER A 88 -12.95 -3.01 5.83
CA SER A 88 -13.99 -2.03 6.09
C SER A 88 -14.80 -2.40 7.34
N PRO A 89 -15.01 -1.48 8.30
CA PRO A 89 -15.91 -1.70 9.42
C PRO A 89 -17.39 -1.69 9.00
N LEU A 90 -17.72 -1.10 7.84
CA LEU A 90 -19.08 -1.05 7.34
C LEU A 90 -19.51 -2.37 6.69
N THR A 91 -18.60 -3.00 5.94
CA THR A 91 -18.94 -4.16 5.09
C THR A 91 -18.22 -5.45 5.48
N GLY A 92 -17.19 -5.39 6.32
CA GLY A 92 -16.38 -6.55 6.72
C GLY A 92 -15.43 -7.08 5.63
N ILE A 93 -15.43 -6.47 4.44
CA ILE A 93 -14.60 -6.86 3.29
C ILE A 93 -13.56 -5.78 2.96
N TYR A 94 -12.79 -5.99 1.89
CA TYR A 94 -11.88 -4.99 1.33
C TYR A 94 -12.63 -3.69 0.99
N GLY A 95 -12.15 -2.55 1.48
CA GLY A 95 -12.76 -1.24 1.23
C GLY A 95 -11.86 -0.07 1.54
#